data_AF-A0A1F3Y652-F1
#
_entry.id   AF-A0A1F3Y652-F1
#
_cell.length_a   1.000
_cell.length_b   1.000
_cell.length_c   1.000
_cell.angle_alpha   90.00
_cell.angle_beta   90.00
_cell.angle_gamma   90.00
#
_symmetry.space_group_name_H-M   'P 1'
#
loop_
_entity.id
_entity.type
_entity.pdbx_description
1 polymer ?
#
loop_
_entity_poly.entity_id
_entity_poly.type
_entity_poly.pdbx_seq_one_letter_code
_entity_poly.pdbx_strand_id
1 'polypeptide(L)'
;MNKKTGVFIASVVVAASFQLASCMSAYKQSVGGDTSIVVSKTFMTEFDVAWQAVLESLKSARLDVSNREGGFLQTRWLENTSEKNLADSFGSANAYLKAQYRLKISLAKGFYNGKEAVKIGVQKEQLVERDVLEGWRHIESDSVDENTLLYRIGRIIQIKTTIVRIEEEKTEREIRESEL
;
A
#
# COMPACT_ATOMS: atom_id res chain seq x y z
N MET A 1 62.73 -16.16 -34.07
CA MET A 1 61.39 -16.12 -34.71
C MET A 1 60.50 -17.12 -33.99
N ASN A 2 59.27 -16.90 -33.51
CA ASN A 2 58.34 -15.77 -33.49
C ASN A 2 57.43 -15.99 -32.25
N LYS A 3 57.58 -15.18 -31.19
CA LYS A 3 56.74 -15.24 -29.96
C LYS A 3 55.65 -14.15 -29.89
N LYS A 4 55.40 -13.44 -31.00
CA LYS A 4 54.57 -12.21 -30.99
C LYS A 4 53.08 -12.39 -31.36
N THR A 5 52.64 -13.59 -31.75
CA THR A 5 51.27 -13.80 -32.26
C THR A 5 50.25 -14.22 -31.19
N GLY A 6 50.68 -14.71 -30.02
CA GLY A 6 49.76 -15.16 -28.96
C GLY A 6 49.19 -14.04 -28.07
N VAL A 7 49.91 -12.93 -27.91
CA VAL A 7 49.53 -11.85 -26.98
C VAL A 7 48.44 -10.94 -27.58
N PHE A 8 48.39 -10.79 -28.90
CA PHE A 8 47.41 -9.91 -29.54
C PHE A 8 45.98 -10.48 -29.50
N ILE A 9 45.80 -11.80 -29.65
CA ILE A 9 44.47 -12.43 -29.67
C ILE A 9 43.83 -12.42 -28.28
N ALA A 10 44.62 -12.60 -27.21
CA ALA A 10 44.12 -12.54 -25.83
C ALA A 10 43.61 -11.14 -25.44
N SER A 11 44.21 -10.06 -25.97
CA SER A 11 43.79 -8.68 -25.65
C SER A 11 42.46 -8.27 -26.28
N VAL A 12 42.13 -8.82 -27.47
CA VAL A 12 40.89 -8.48 -28.19
C VAL A 12 39.67 -9.19 -27.58
N VAL A 13 39.85 -10.40 -27.04
CA VAL A 13 38.76 -11.17 -26.40
C VAL A 13 38.38 -10.61 -25.02
N VAL A 14 39.34 -10.04 -24.28
CA VAL A 14 39.08 -9.41 -22.97
C VAL A 14 38.43 -8.02 -23.12
N ALA A 15 38.71 -7.29 -24.20
CA ALA A 15 38.06 -6.00 -24.47
C ALA A 15 36.60 -6.16 -24.95
N ALA A 16 36.29 -7.23 -25.69
CA ALA A 16 34.93 -7.50 -26.18
C ALA A 16 33.96 -7.98 -25.09
N SER A 17 34.47 -8.48 -23.96
CA SER A 17 33.65 -8.97 -22.84
C SER A 17 33.16 -7.87 -21.90
N PHE A 18 33.70 -6.64 -21.99
CA PHE A 18 33.25 -5.50 -21.19
C PHE A 18 32.13 -4.66 -21.84
N GLN A 19 31.85 -4.81 -23.14
CA GLN A 19 30.85 -3.99 -23.81
C GLN A 19 29.41 -4.54 -23.72
N LEU A 20 29.25 -5.84 -23.39
CA LEU A 20 27.93 -6.47 -23.27
C LEU A 20 27.26 -6.27 -21.90
N ALA A 21 27.99 -5.78 -20.89
CA ALA A 21 27.42 -5.51 -19.56
C ALA A 21 26.64 -4.18 -19.50
N SER A 22 26.81 -3.29 -20.49
CA SER A 22 26.26 -1.94 -20.49
C SER A 22 24.77 -1.86 -20.86
N CYS A 23 24.23 -2.88 -21.53
CA CYS A 23 22.87 -2.81 -22.09
C CYS A 23 21.76 -3.31 -21.15
N MET A 24 22.09 -3.99 -20.04
CA MET A 24 21.06 -4.47 -19.09
C MET A 24 20.61 -3.43 -18.07
N SER A 25 21.35 -2.33 -17.87
CA SER A 25 20.96 -1.31 -16.88
C SER A 25 19.83 -0.39 -17.36
N ALA A 26 19.73 -0.13 -18.66
CA ALA A 26 18.75 0.80 -19.22
C ALA A 26 17.34 0.19 -19.34
N TYR A 27 17.23 -1.13 -19.48
CA TYR A 27 15.92 -1.80 -19.58
C TYR A 27 15.17 -1.86 -18.25
N LYS A 28 15.87 -1.71 -17.12
CA LYS A 28 15.24 -1.73 -15.79
C LYS A 28 14.46 -0.46 -15.45
N GLN A 29 14.60 0.60 -16.25
CA GLN A 29 13.96 1.90 -16.00
C GLN A 29 12.78 2.21 -16.95
N SER A 30 12.52 1.38 -17.97
CA SER A 30 11.42 1.57 -18.93
C SER A 30 10.18 0.71 -18.66
N VAL A 31 10.24 -0.19 -17.68
CA VAL A 31 9.05 -0.86 -17.14
C VAL A 31 8.76 -0.20 -15.81
N GLY A 32 7.69 0.58 -15.75
CA GLY A 32 7.26 1.30 -14.55
C GLY A 32 7.31 0.38 -13.34
N GLY A 33 8.32 0.58 -12.49
CA GLY A 33 8.48 -0.18 -11.26
C GLY A 33 7.30 0.11 -10.36
N ASP A 34 6.77 -0.91 -9.70
CA ASP A 34 5.83 -0.75 -8.59
C ASP A 34 6.52 0.04 -7.46
N THR A 35 6.52 1.38 -7.55
CA THR A 35 7.04 2.30 -6.52
C THR A 35 6.05 2.47 -5.38
N SER A 36 5.17 1.49 -5.17
CA SER A 36 4.08 1.58 -4.21
C SER A 36 4.47 0.82 -2.95
N ILE A 37 4.68 1.59 -1.90
CA ILE A 37 5.04 1.08 -0.58
C ILE A 37 3.79 0.48 0.04
N VAL A 38 3.92 -0.74 0.60
CA VAL A 38 2.87 -1.36 1.39
C VAL A 38 3.16 -1.08 2.87
N VAL A 39 2.34 -0.23 3.48
CA VAL A 39 2.40 0.03 4.92
C VAL A 39 1.50 -0.99 5.60
N SER A 40 1.98 -1.66 6.66
CA SER A 40 1.18 -2.70 7.32
C SER A 40 1.25 -2.64 8.83
N LYS A 41 0.16 -3.06 9.47
CA LYS A 41 0.03 -3.14 10.94
C LYS A 41 -0.77 -4.37 11.34
N THR A 42 -0.38 -5.00 12.45
CA THR A 42 -1.08 -6.15 13.03
C THR A 42 -2.01 -5.70 14.16
N PHE A 43 -3.24 -6.19 14.16
CA PHE A 43 -4.26 -5.92 15.17
C PHE A 43 -4.67 -7.23 15.86
N MET A 44 -4.75 -7.21 17.20
CA MET A 44 -5.16 -8.36 18.00
C MET A 44 -6.70 -8.43 18.05
N THR A 45 -7.30 -8.91 16.98
CA THR A 45 -8.75 -8.99 16.82
C THR A 45 -9.09 -10.10 15.84
N GLU A 46 -10.34 -10.54 15.87
CA GLU A 46 -10.90 -11.45 14.88
C GLU A 46 -10.99 -10.77 13.50
N PHE A 47 -10.94 -11.60 12.46
CA PHE A 47 -11.00 -11.12 11.07
C PHE A 47 -12.27 -10.35 10.75
N ASP A 48 -13.41 -10.77 11.28
CA ASP A 48 -14.70 -10.17 10.95
C ASP A 48 -14.81 -8.74 11.49
N VAL A 49 -14.34 -8.52 12.72
CA VAL A 49 -14.23 -7.19 13.32
C VAL A 49 -13.27 -6.30 12.50
N ALA A 50 -12.11 -6.85 12.11
CA ALA A 50 -11.16 -6.11 11.28
C ALA A 50 -11.73 -5.76 9.90
N TRP A 51 -12.41 -6.71 9.24
CA TRP A 51 -13.04 -6.51 7.94
C TRP A 51 -14.09 -5.40 7.99
N GLN A 52 -14.98 -5.45 8.99
CA GLN A 52 -15.99 -4.40 9.19
C GLN A 52 -15.36 -3.04 9.51
N ALA A 53 -14.30 -3.02 10.30
CA ALA A 53 -13.57 -1.78 10.59
C ALA A 53 -12.93 -1.16 9.34
N VAL A 54 -12.40 -1.98 8.43
CA VAL A 54 -11.89 -1.51 7.14
C VAL A 54 -13.01 -0.92 6.28
N LEU A 55 -14.13 -1.63 6.12
CA LEU A 55 -15.28 -1.11 5.39
C LEU A 55 -15.79 0.22 5.97
N GLU A 56 -15.84 0.31 7.29
CA GLU A 56 -16.26 1.52 8.00
C GLU A 56 -15.29 2.69 7.79
N SER A 57 -13.98 2.42 7.81
CA SER A 57 -12.96 3.43 7.55
C SER A 57 -12.98 3.97 6.11
N LEU A 58 -13.53 3.19 5.18
CA LEU A 58 -13.65 3.51 3.75
C LEU A 58 -15.04 4.00 3.36
N LYS A 59 -15.96 4.27 4.31
CA LYS A 59 -17.34 4.72 4.02
C LYS A 59 -17.43 5.96 3.11
N SER A 60 -16.44 6.84 3.16
CA SER A 60 -16.38 8.03 2.30
C SER A 60 -15.91 7.75 0.87
N ALA A 61 -15.28 6.59 0.63
CA ALA A 61 -14.76 6.18 -0.66
C ALA A 61 -15.67 5.14 -1.32
N ARG A 62 -15.79 5.19 -2.65
CA ARG A 62 -16.47 4.14 -3.39
C ARG A 62 -15.52 2.96 -3.61
N LEU A 63 -15.98 1.76 -3.25
CA LEU A 63 -15.24 0.52 -3.52
C LEU A 63 -15.36 0.14 -5.00
N ASP A 64 -14.27 -0.39 -5.52
CA ASP A 64 -14.20 -0.97 -6.85
C ASP A 64 -14.23 -2.51 -6.75
N VAL A 65 -13.40 -3.05 -5.86
CA VAL A 65 -13.35 -4.49 -5.57
C VAL A 65 -13.45 -4.71 -4.07
N SER A 66 -14.25 -5.70 -3.67
CA SER A 66 -14.39 -6.13 -2.29
C SER A 66 -14.50 -7.64 -2.27
N ASN A 67 -13.41 -8.34 -1.91
CA ASN A 67 -13.39 -9.79 -1.79
C ASN A 67 -13.01 -10.18 -0.35
N ARG A 68 -14.02 -10.56 0.42
CA ARG A 68 -13.86 -10.96 1.83
C ARG A 68 -13.07 -12.25 1.97
N GLU A 69 -13.30 -13.22 1.09
CA GLU A 69 -12.62 -14.53 1.12
C GLU A 69 -11.14 -14.39 0.78
N GLY A 70 -10.83 -13.57 -0.23
CA GLY A 70 -9.46 -13.25 -0.64
C GLY A 70 -8.75 -12.26 0.29
N GLY A 71 -9.46 -11.66 1.24
CA GLY A 71 -8.90 -10.69 2.18
C GLY A 71 -8.38 -9.43 1.49
N PHE A 72 -9.04 -8.91 0.46
CA PHE A 72 -8.60 -7.67 -0.18
C PHE A 72 -9.75 -6.76 -0.62
N LEU A 73 -9.49 -5.47 -0.54
CA LEU A 73 -10.37 -4.41 -1.00
C LEU A 73 -9.59 -3.41 -1.85
N GLN A 74 -10.26 -2.83 -2.83
CA GLN A 74 -9.72 -1.77 -3.66
C GLN A 74 -10.76 -0.67 -3.80
N THR A 75 -10.35 0.58 -3.62
CA THR A 75 -11.19 1.74 -3.93
C THR A 75 -11.18 2.04 -5.43
N ARG A 76 -12.20 2.75 -5.91
CA ARG A 76 -12.10 3.43 -7.20
C ARG A 76 -11.01 4.51 -7.15
N TRP A 77 -10.61 4.99 -8.32
CA TRP A 77 -9.79 6.20 -8.41
C TRP A 77 -10.57 7.39 -7.83
N LEU A 78 -9.96 8.07 -6.87
CA LEU A 78 -10.44 9.30 -6.24
C LEU A 78 -9.61 10.47 -6.77
N GLU A 79 -10.27 11.57 -7.11
CA GLU A 79 -9.62 12.79 -7.56
C GLU A 79 -9.05 13.55 -6.35
N ASN A 80 -7.79 14.00 -6.46
CA ASN A 80 -7.09 14.73 -5.39
C ASN A 80 -6.21 15.86 -5.93
N THR A 81 -6.55 16.44 -7.09
CA THR A 81 -5.75 17.47 -7.77
C THR A 81 -5.57 18.68 -6.88
N SER A 82 -6.64 19.14 -6.24
CA SER A 82 -6.62 20.33 -5.37
C SER A 82 -5.73 20.11 -4.14
N GLU A 83 -5.85 18.95 -3.48
CA GLU A 83 -5.05 18.60 -2.31
C GLU A 83 -3.57 18.47 -2.66
N LYS A 84 -3.26 17.83 -3.79
CA LYS A 84 -1.88 17.64 -4.23
C LYS A 84 -1.23 18.96 -4.63
N ASN A 85 -1.95 19.81 -5.36
CA ASN A 85 -1.48 21.15 -5.70
C ASN A 85 -1.26 22.00 -4.44
N LEU A 86 -2.15 21.92 -3.44
CA LEU A 86 -2.00 22.64 -2.18
C LEU A 86 -0.74 22.19 -1.42
N ALA A 87 -0.48 20.89 -1.34
CA ALA A 87 0.71 20.36 -0.69
C ALA A 87 2.01 20.79 -1.41
N ASP A 88 2.01 20.81 -2.75
CA ASP A 88 3.20 21.13 -3.56
C ASP A 88 3.36 22.65 -3.84
N SER A 89 2.38 23.48 -3.44
CA SER A 89 2.34 24.94 -3.67
C SER A 89 3.54 25.72 -3.09
N PHE A 90 4.25 25.15 -2.12
CA PHE A 90 5.36 25.82 -1.43
C PHE A 90 6.73 25.65 -2.10
N GLY A 91 6.84 24.86 -3.18
CA GLY A 91 8.14 24.41 -3.71
C GLY A 91 8.49 24.77 -5.16
N SER A 92 7.54 24.79 -6.11
CA SER A 92 7.77 25.24 -7.51
C SER A 92 6.46 25.33 -8.32
N ALA A 93 6.44 26.16 -9.37
CA ALA A 93 5.26 26.68 -10.06
C ALA A 93 4.45 25.72 -10.97
N ASN A 94 4.73 24.42 -10.99
CA ASN A 94 4.05 23.49 -11.90
C ASN A 94 2.96 22.71 -11.17
N ALA A 95 1.76 23.30 -11.14
CA ALA A 95 0.55 22.61 -10.71
C ALA A 95 0.26 21.39 -11.60
N TYR A 96 -0.24 20.32 -11.01
CA TYR A 96 -0.79 19.19 -11.75
C TYR A 96 -2.12 19.60 -12.38
N LEU A 97 -2.33 19.20 -13.64
CA LEU A 97 -3.60 19.35 -14.33
C LEU A 97 -4.65 18.42 -13.72
N LYS A 98 -4.26 17.17 -13.44
CA LYS A 98 -5.08 16.20 -12.71
C LYS A 98 -4.22 15.35 -11.79
N ALA A 99 -4.78 14.98 -10.66
CA ALA A 99 -4.25 13.95 -9.79
C ALA A 99 -5.37 13.03 -9.33
N GLN A 100 -5.07 11.74 -9.27
CA GLN A 100 -5.98 10.76 -8.72
C GLN A 100 -5.22 9.66 -7.98
N TYR A 101 -5.85 9.07 -6.99
CA TYR A 101 -5.27 7.96 -6.25
C TYR A 101 -6.29 6.85 -6.03
N ARG A 102 -5.79 5.65 -5.77
CA ARG A 102 -6.61 4.54 -5.24
C ARG A 102 -5.88 3.84 -4.12
N LEU A 103 -6.66 3.27 -3.21
CA LEU A 103 -6.16 2.49 -2.08
C LEU A 103 -6.42 1.02 -2.33
N LYS A 104 -5.38 0.21 -2.14
CA LYS A 104 -5.44 -1.25 -2.10
C LYS A 104 -5.19 -1.68 -0.66
N ILE A 105 -6.14 -2.42 -0.10
CA ILE A 105 -6.09 -2.90 1.27
C ILE A 105 -6.07 -4.43 1.23
N SER A 106 -5.14 -5.04 1.97
CA SER A 106 -5.06 -6.48 2.18
C SER A 106 -5.20 -6.82 3.66
N LEU A 107 -5.88 -7.92 3.96
CA LEU A 107 -6.14 -8.44 5.29
C LEU A 107 -5.74 -9.91 5.30
N ALA A 108 -4.80 -10.25 6.17
CA ALA A 108 -4.37 -11.63 6.38
C ALA A 108 -4.70 -12.07 7.81
N LYS A 109 -5.45 -13.19 7.91
CA LYS A 109 -5.71 -13.87 9.18
C LYS A 109 -4.42 -14.51 9.70
N GLY A 110 -4.23 -14.48 11.02
CA GLY A 110 -3.10 -15.13 11.66
C GLY A 110 -3.30 -15.23 13.17
N PHE A 111 -2.24 -15.66 13.85
CA PHE A 111 -2.20 -15.78 15.30
C PHE A 111 -0.93 -15.11 15.82
N TYR A 112 -1.04 -14.44 16.96
CA TYR A 112 0.09 -13.87 17.68
C TYR A 112 -0.02 -14.23 19.17
N ASN A 113 0.98 -14.92 19.70
CA ASN A 113 1.00 -15.40 21.08
C ASN A 113 -0.27 -16.17 21.48
N GLY A 114 -0.76 -17.04 20.60
CA GLY A 114 -1.96 -17.86 20.83
C GLY A 114 -3.29 -17.10 20.73
N LYS A 115 -3.28 -15.80 20.44
CA LYS A 115 -4.48 -14.99 20.21
C LYS A 115 -4.68 -14.74 18.72
N GLU A 116 -5.92 -14.61 18.29
CA GLU A 116 -6.23 -14.21 16.92
C GLU A 116 -5.68 -12.82 16.63
N ALA A 117 -5.07 -12.70 15.44
CA ALA A 117 -4.51 -11.46 14.97
C ALA A 117 -4.72 -11.31 13.47
N VAL A 118 -4.90 -10.06 13.02
CA VAL A 118 -5.09 -9.73 11.62
C VAL A 118 -4.02 -8.74 11.21
N LYS A 119 -3.25 -9.08 10.18
CA LYS A 119 -2.33 -8.14 9.54
C LYS A 119 -3.07 -7.40 8.46
N ILE A 120 -3.11 -6.08 8.55
CA ILE A 120 -3.72 -5.21 7.54
C ILE A 120 -2.61 -4.46 6.82
N GLY A 121 -2.56 -4.58 5.50
CA GLY A 121 -1.69 -3.83 4.61
C GLY A 121 -2.48 -2.79 3.82
N VAL A 122 -1.93 -1.60 3.65
CA VAL A 122 -2.50 -0.52 2.85
C VAL A 122 -1.42 -0.02 1.89
N GLN A 123 -1.83 0.16 0.65
CA GLN A 123 -0.98 0.63 -0.44
C GLN A 123 -1.74 1.71 -1.21
N LYS A 124 -1.12 2.89 -1.37
CA LYS A 124 -1.65 3.96 -2.23
C LYS A 124 -0.96 3.91 -3.59
N GLU A 125 -1.77 3.89 -4.64
CA GLU A 125 -1.30 4.18 -5.98
C GLU A 125 -1.72 5.60 -6.34
N GLN A 126 -0.74 6.46 -6.62
CA GLN A 126 -0.97 7.84 -7.04
C GLN A 126 -0.62 8.00 -8.51
N LEU A 127 -1.55 8.59 -9.25
CA LEU A 127 -1.36 9.04 -10.63
C LEU A 127 -1.45 10.56 -10.68
N VAL A 128 -0.60 11.17 -11.49
CA VAL A 128 -0.69 12.59 -11.82
C VAL A 128 -0.52 12.82 -13.31
N GLU A 129 -1.13 13.87 -13.80
CA GLU A 129 -1.02 14.38 -15.17
C GLU A 129 -0.63 15.86 -15.06
N ARG A 130 0.56 16.22 -15.54
CA ARG A 130 1.02 17.62 -15.59
C ARG A 130 0.61 18.31 -16.89
N ASP A 131 0.63 17.55 -17.97
CA ASP A 131 0.23 17.97 -19.31
C ASP A 131 -0.48 16.79 -20.01
N VAL A 132 -1.46 17.10 -20.85
CA VAL A 132 -2.26 16.14 -21.62
C VAL A 132 -1.39 15.31 -22.56
N LEU A 133 -0.28 15.88 -23.05
CA LEU A 133 0.65 15.18 -23.94
C LEU A 133 1.55 14.18 -23.19
N GLU A 134 1.85 14.41 -21.91
CA GLU A 134 2.67 13.51 -21.10
C GLU A 134 1.87 12.31 -20.55
N GLY A 135 0.55 12.47 -20.42
CA GLY A 135 -0.36 11.48 -19.86
C GLY A 135 -0.14 11.22 -18.37
N TRP A 136 -0.73 10.12 -17.88
CA TRP A 136 -0.65 9.73 -16.47
C TRP A 136 0.71 9.16 -16.11
N ARG A 137 1.32 9.69 -15.05
CA ARG A 137 2.55 9.17 -14.44
C ARG A 137 2.27 8.70 -13.02
N HIS A 138 2.88 7.58 -12.64
CA HIS A 138 2.88 7.11 -11.27
C HIS A 138 3.83 7.96 -10.41
N ILE A 139 3.38 8.29 -9.21
CA ILE A 139 4.20 8.95 -8.19
C ILE A 139 4.20 8.08 -6.92
N GLU A 140 5.34 8.09 -6.24
CA GLU A 140 5.52 7.41 -4.97
C GLU A 140 4.67 8.07 -3.86
N SER A 141 4.13 7.22 -2.98
CA SER A 141 3.37 7.68 -1.83
C SER A 141 4.31 8.12 -0.71
N ASP A 142 3.97 9.21 -0.04
CA ASP A 142 4.57 9.66 1.22
C ASP A 142 4.12 8.82 2.44
N SER A 143 3.29 7.80 2.21
CA SER A 143 2.73 6.91 3.24
C SER A 143 1.81 7.59 4.26
N VAL A 144 1.49 8.88 4.12
CA VAL A 144 0.71 9.63 5.11
C VAL A 144 -0.72 9.13 5.15
N ASP A 145 -1.35 8.93 4.00
CA ASP A 145 -2.73 8.45 3.90
C ASP A 145 -2.86 7.00 4.38
N GLU A 146 -1.88 6.16 4.06
CA GLU A 146 -1.85 4.75 4.45
C GLU A 146 -1.71 4.61 5.96
N ASN A 147 -0.78 5.35 6.58
CA ASN A 147 -0.64 5.39 8.03
C ASN A 147 -1.90 5.95 8.71
N THR A 148 -2.48 7.00 8.15
CA THR A 148 -3.72 7.61 8.66
C THR A 148 -4.89 6.63 8.59
N LEU A 149 -5.02 5.88 7.49
CA LEU A 149 -6.06 4.87 7.35
C LEU A 149 -5.87 3.73 8.36
N LEU A 150 -4.65 3.21 8.50
CA LEU A 150 -4.33 2.19 9.50
C LEU A 150 -4.63 2.66 10.93
N TYR A 151 -4.36 3.93 11.24
CA TYR A 151 -4.74 4.53 12.51
C TYR A 151 -6.26 4.54 12.71
N ARG A 152 -7.02 5.02 11.72
CA ARG A 152 -8.50 5.05 11.77
C ARG A 152 -9.09 3.65 11.95
N ILE A 153 -8.61 2.66 11.18
CA ILE A 153 -9.02 1.26 11.31
C ILE A 153 -8.76 0.77 12.74
N GLY A 154 -7.57 1.02 13.28
CA GLY A 154 -7.22 0.64 14.64
C GLY A 154 -8.14 1.26 15.70
N ARG A 155 -8.53 2.52 15.53
CA ARG A 155 -9.49 3.20 16.42
C ARG A 155 -10.87 2.57 16.35
N ILE A 156 -11.36 2.24 15.15
CA ILE A 156 -12.66 1.59 14.96
C ILE A 156 -12.66 0.19 15.60
N ILE A 157 -11.60 -0.60 15.39
CA ILE A 157 -11.44 -1.92 16.05
C ILE A 157 -11.51 -1.76 17.57
N GLN A 158 -10.73 -0.82 18.13
CA GLN A 158 -10.72 -0.59 19.58
C GLN A 158 -12.11 -0.25 20.12
N ILE A 159 -12.88 0.60 19.42
CA ILE A 159 -14.24 0.96 19.80
C ILE A 159 -15.14 -0.27 19.77
N LYS A 160 -15.14 -1.04 18.66
CA LYS A 160 -15.98 -2.24 18.51
C LYS A 160 -15.68 -3.28 19.59
N THR A 161 -14.40 -3.59 19.83
CA THR A 161 -14.01 -4.54 20.88
C THR A 161 -14.43 -4.05 22.28
N THR A 162 -14.36 -2.75 22.53
CA THR A 162 -14.79 -2.17 23.82
C THR A 162 -16.30 -2.30 24.01
N ILE A 163 -17.09 -2.07 22.96
CA ILE A 163 -18.56 -2.23 23.02
C ILE A 163 -18.94 -3.67 23.32
N VAL A 164 -18.36 -4.64 22.60
CA VAL A 164 -18.62 -6.07 22.82
C VAL A 164 -18.33 -6.46 24.27
N ARG A 165 -17.19 -6.04 24.82
CA ARG A 165 -16.85 -6.31 26.23
C ARG A 165 -17.87 -5.73 27.21
N ILE A 166 -18.37 -4.51 26.96
CA ILE A 166 -19.37 -3.88 27.82
C ILE A 166 -20.70 -4.64 27.77
N GLU A 167 -21.09 -5.12 26.58
CA GLU A 167 -22.31 -5.92 26.39
C GLU A 167 -22.20 -7.27 27.11
N GLU A 168 -21.09 -7.98 26.97
CA GLU A 168 -20.81 -9.22 27.68
C GLU A 168 -20.89 -9.04 29.20
N GLU A 169 -20.20 -8.03 29.75
CA GLU A 169 -20.26 -7.71 31.18
C GLU A 169 -21.67 -7.40 31.67
N LYS A 170 -22.50 -6.75 30.83
CA LYS A 170 -23.88 -6.45 31.18
C LYS A 170 -24.74 -7.72 31.21
N THR A 171 -24.61 -8.57 30.21
CA THR A 171 -25.32 -9.86 30.15
C THR A 171 -24.94 -10.77 31.32
N GLU A 172 -23.66 -10.84 31.69
CA GLU A 172 -23.22 -11.63 32.85
C GLU A 172 -23.82 -11.13 34.17
N ARG A 173 -23.99 -9.81 34.33
CA ARG A 173 -24.65 -9.23 35.51
C ARG A 173 -26.13 -9.58 35.56
N GLU A 174 -26.84 -9.45 34.43
CA GLU A 174 -28.27 -9.79 34.33
C GLU A 174 -28.53 -11.28 34.62
N ILE A 175 -27.69 -12.17 34.11
CA ILE A 175 -27.78 -13.62 34.40
C ILE A 175 -27.61 -13.86 35.89
N ARG A 176 -26.56 -13.28 36.50
CA ARG A 176 -26.28 -13.45 37.94
C ARG A 176 -27.41 -12.90 38.82
N GLU A 177 -28.03 -11.79 38.42
CA GLU A 177 -29.19 -11.22 39.12
C GLU A 177 -30.45 -12.08 38.96
N SER A 178 -30.62 -12.78 37.85
CA SER A 178 -31.75 -13.70 37.64
C SER A 178 -31.64 -15.04 38.39
N GLU A 179 -30.43 -15.39 38.83
CA GLU A 179 -30.13 -16.61 39.59
C GLU A 179 -30.24 -16.42 41.12
N LEU A 180 -30.43 -15.19 41.60
CA LEU A 180 -30.61 -14.81 43.01
C LEU A 180 -32.08 -14.58 43.36
#